data_AF-A0A727H2Q0-F1
#
_entry.id   AF-A0A727H2Q0-F1
#
_cell.length_a   1.000
_cell.length_b   1.000
_cell.length_c   1.000
_cell.angle_alpha   90.00
_cell.angle_beta   90.00
_cell.angle_gamma   90.00
#
_symmetry.space_group_name_H-M   'P 1'
#
loop_
_entity.id
_entity.type
_entity.pdbx_description
1 polymer ?
#
loop_
_entity_poly.entity_id
_entity_poly.type
_entity_poly.pdbx_seq_one_letter_code
_entity_poly.pdbx_strand_id
1 'polypeptide(L)' 'MKILIMGAFGFLGSRLTSYFESRHTVIGLARKRNNEATINNIIYTTENNWIEKIVEFEPNII' A
#
# COMPACT_ATOMS: atom_id res chain seq x y z
N MET A 1 12.67 -5.53 -5.28
CA MET A 1 12.32 -4.11 -5.49
C MET A 1 11.27 -3.72 -4.47
N LYS A 2 11.24 -2.47 -4.07
CA LYS A 2 10.19 -1.89 -3.23
C LYS A 2 9.12 -1.30 -4.15
N ILE A 3 7.88 -1.76 -4.05
CA ILE A 3 6.77 -1.35 -4.91
C ILE A 3 5.68 -0.74 -4.04
N LEU A 4 5.29 0.48 -4.35
CA LEU A 4 4.08 1.11 -3.81
C LEU A 4 2.92 0.79 -4.77
N ILE A 5 1.76 0.40 -4.27
CA ILE A 5 0.56 0.20 -5.10
C ILE A 5 -0.52 1.17 -4.66
N MET A 6 -0.80 2.16 -5.50
CA MET A 6 -1.90 3.10 -5.26
C MET A 6 -3.26 2.43 -5.49
N GLY A 7 -4.25 2.78 -4.67
CA GLY A 7 -5.59 2.20 -4.78
C GLY A 7 -5.60 0.71 -4.46
N ALA A 8 -4.82 0.28 -3.46
CA ALA A 8 -4.58 -1.12 -3.14
C ALA A 8 -5.84 -1.97 -2.87
N PHE A 9 -6.95 -1.33 -2.46
CA PHE A 9 -8.25 -2.00 -2.27
C PHE A 9 -9.15 -2.02 -3.50
N GLY A 10 -8.78 -1.31 -4.56
CA GLY A 10 -9.46 -1.40 -5.85
C GLY A 10 -9.23 -2.77 -6.49
N PHE A 11 -10.07 -3.14 -7.46
CA PHE A 11 -9.96 -4.42 -8.15
C PHE A 11 -8.54 -4.65 -8.71
N LEU A 12 -8.02 -3.69 -9.49
CA LEU A 12 -6.68 -3.80 -10.07
C LEU A 12 -5.59 -3.80 -8.99
N GLY A 13 -5.65 -2.86 -8.04
CA GLY A 13 -4.68 -2.75 -6.95
C GLY A 13 -4.54 -4.04 -6.16
N SER A 14 -5.66 -4.66 -5.79
CA SER A 14 -5.65 -5.93 -5.03
C SER A 14 -4.97 -7.08 -5.81
N ARG A 15 -5.20 -7.16 -7.13
CA ARG A 15 -4.56 -8.16 -8.00
C ARG A 15 -3.06 -7.92 -8.15
N LEU A 16 -2.64 -6.67 -8.31
CA LEU A 16 -1.22 -6.31 -8.40
C LEU A 16 -0.51 -6.58 -7.09
N THR A 17 -1.13 -6.28 -5.94
CA THR A 17 -0.57 -6.59 -4.63
C THR A 17 -0.30 -8.08 -4.49
N SER A 18 -1.30 -8.94 -4.76
CA SER A 18 -1.11 -10.39 -4.69
C SER A 18 -0.10 -10.93 -5.71
N TYR A 19 -0.02 -10.33 -6.89
CA TYR A 19 0.96 -10.75 -7.90
C TYR A 19 2.40 -10.45 -7.47
N PHE A 20 2.63 -9.25 -6.91
CA PHE A 20 3.98 -8.78 -6.59
C PHE A 20 4.47 -9.18 -5.19
N GLU A 21 3.59 -9.44 -4.23
CA GLU A 21 3.99 -9.77 -2.84
C GLU A 21 4.89 -11.01 -2.73
N SER A 22 4.76 -11.96 -3.67
CA SER A 22 5.59 -13.17 -3.71
C SER A 22 7.01 -12.95 -4.24
N ARG A 23 7.31 -11.77 -4.80
CA ARG A 23 8.54 -11.49 -5.56
C ARG A 23 9.27 -10.23 -5.10
N HIS A 24 8.53 -9.31 -4.50
CA HIS A 24 8.98 -7.96 -4.20
C HIS A 24 8.45 -7.53 -2.83
N THR A 25 9.08 -6.51 -2.26
CA THR A 25 8.55 -5.86 -1.06
C THR A 25 7.46 -4.91 -1.54
N VAL A 26 6.21 -5.16 -1.14
CA VAL A 26 5.05 -4.40 -1.60
C VAL A 26 4.39 -3.71 -0.40
N ILE A 27 4.09 -2.42 -0.56
CA ILE A 27 3.18 -1.69 0.32
C ILE A 27 2.03 -1.14 -0.52
N GLY A 28 0.80 -1.31 -0.06
CA GLY A 28 -0.36 -0.67 -0.66
C GLY A 28 -0.64 0.69 -0.06
N LEU A 29 -1.14 1.62 -0.87
CA LEU A 29 -1.71 2.89 -0.43
C LEU A 29 -3.21 2.88 -0.66
N ALA A 30 -3.99 3.08 0.39
CA ALA A 30 -5.45 3.06 0.30
C ALA A 30 -6.10 4.10 1.22
N ARG A 31 -7.35 4.43 0.95
CA ARG A 31 -8.20 5.16 1.88
C ARG A 31 -8.85 4.17 2.84
N LYS A 32 -8.72 4.38 4.15
CA LYS A 32 -9.38 3.52 5.14
C LYS A 32 -10.89 3.71 5.07
N ARG A 33 -11.66 2.63 4.96
CA ARG A 33 -13.12 2.67 5.14
C ARG A 33 -13.43 2.57 6.64
N ASN A 34 -14.55 3.17 7.06
CA ASN A 34 -14.97 3.11 8.46
C ASN A 34 -15.09 1.65 8.91
N ASN A 35 -14.54 1.33 10.09
CA ASN A 35 -14.53 0.01 10.73
C ASN A 35 -13.70 -1.11 10.07
N GLU A 36 -12.86 -0.81 9.07
CA GLU A 36 -11.91 -1.81 8.58
C GLU A 36 -10.76 -2.03 9.56
N ALA A 37 -10.44 -3.30 9.81
CA ALA A 37 -9.24 -3.70 10.53
C ALA A 37 -8.00 -3.15 9.80
N THR A 38 -7.00 -2.75 10.56
CA THR A 38 -5.71 -2.34 9.99
C THR A 38 -5.05 -3.58 9.38
N ILE A 39 -4.75 -3.51 8.09
CA ILE A 39 -4.05 -4.57 7.36
C ILE A 39 -2.56 -4.25 7.34
N ASN A 40 -1.73 -5.24 7.70
CA ASN A 40 -0.28 -5.11 7.60
C ASN A 40 0.13 -4.86 6.14
N ASN A 41 1.13 -4.00 5.92
CA ASN A 41 1.61 -3.58 4.59
C ASN A 41 0.64 -2.68 3.79
N ILE A 42 -0.33 -2.04 4.45
CA ILE A 42 -1.12 -0.95 3.88
C ILE A 42 -0.83 0.36 4.62
N ILE A 43 -0.47 1.41 3.86
CA ILE A 43 -0.47 2.80 4.33
C ILE A 43 -1.86 3.38 4.06
N TYR A 44 -2.48 3.95 5.09
CA TYR A 44 -3.77 4.59 4.95
C TYR A 44 -3.63 6.10 4.80
N THR A 45 -4.22 6.68 3.75
CA THR A 45 -4.18 8.14 3.51
C THR A 45 -4.94 8.97 4.56
N THR A 46 -5.66 8.31 5.47
CA THR A 46 -6.33 8.91 6.63
C THR A 46 -5.40 9.07 7.84
N GLU A 47 -4.20 8.49 7.83
CA GLU A 47 -3.23 8.60 8.91
C GLU A 47 -2.41 9.88 8.75
N ASN A 48 -2.12 10.60 9.83
CA ASN A 48 -1.44 11.90 9.74
C ASN A 48 -0.05 11.85 9.09
N ASN A 49 0.65 10.70 9.16
CA ASN A 49 2.03 10.54 8.69
C ASN A 49 2.16 9.61 7.47
N TRP A 50 1.13 9.54 6.63
CA TRP A 50 1.11 8.62 5.48
C TRP A 50 2.17 8.96 4.43
N ILE A 51 2.53 10.25 4.29
CA ILE A 51 3.55 10.71 3.34
C ILE A 51 4.94 10.26 3.82
N GLU A 52 5.24 10.46 5.09
CA GLU A 52 6.50 10.08 5.72
C GLU A 52 6.72 8.57 5.60
N LYS A 53 5.67 7.77 5.78
CA LYS A 53 5.73 6.31 5.56
C LYS A 53 6.07 5.93 4.12
N ILE A 54 5.59 6.67 3.12
CA ILE A 54 5.96 6.44 1.71
C ILE A 54 7.41 6.84 1.47
N VAL A 55 7.84 7.98 2.02
CA VAL A 55 9.22 8.47 1.90
C VAL A 55 10.19 7.49 2.54
N GLU A 56 9.90 6.99 3.76
CA GLU A 56 10.70 5.98 4.46
C GLU A 56 10.70 4.63 3.72
N PHE A 57 9.58 4.27 3.10
CA PHE A 57 9.51 3.07 2.29
C PHE A 57 10.43 3.15 1.05
N GLU A 58 10.61 4.33 0.45
CA GLU A 58 11.47 4.56 -0.73
C GLU A 58 11.13 3.61 -1.91
N PRO A 59 9.90 3.69 -2.47
CA PRO A 59 9.51 2.81 -3.57
C PRO A 59 10.39 3.02 -4.80
N ASN A 60 10.79 1.93 -5.43
CA ASN A 60 11.43 1.96 -6.75
C ASN A 60 10.40 2.19 -7.88
N ILE A 61 9.15 1.77 -7.65
CA ILE A 61 8.01 1.86 -8.58
C ILE A 61 6.75 2.20 -7.76
N ILE A 62 5.88 3.04 -8.33
CA ILE A 62 4.57 3.44 -7.80
C ILE A 62 3.46 2.99 -8.75
#